data_AF-A0A226DXN7-F1
#
_entry.id   AF-A0A226DXN7-F1
#
_cell.length_a   1.000
_cell.length_b   1.000
_cell.length_c   1.000
_cell.angle_alpha   90.00
_cell.angle_beta   90.00
_cell.angle_gamma   90.00
#
_symmetry.space_group_name_H-M   'P 1'
#
loop_
_entity.id
_entity.type
_entity.pdbx_description
1 polymer ?
#
loop_
_entity_poly.entity_id
_entity_poly.type
_entity_poly.pdbx_seq_one_letter_code
_entity_poly.pdbx_strand_id
1 'polypeptide(L)'
;MVRTPYRYYADFEAFVKRKSSKRNVNGIELEESDHIPCGYALVCVDWQGKAVNWSVYRTDDEEENVAKIFFDDILQDQKLRQNVSELLQQQSSKSMIINPQLRDMLKKQIREDPTQLDPCYFCGEKFRRLSQQEMSKLFKNRPNMAVFLHDHCSGKFLGLAHNRCNLEASMGKISPCFTHNLKSYDSHFLVQAFDESMNATIIPCSSEKFMSFTVRNQIRFCDSFSFLSSSLENLTNTLKKNNTDDFKLTKEIFGKAENILKLYKRGGTDQEIEDLAQQINVDLLLQKGAYPYTHMQ
;
A
#
# COMPACT_ATOMS: atom_id res chain seq x y z
N MET A 1 -10.98 1.38 -7.90
CA MET A 1 -9.94 2.38 -8.22
C MET A 1 -9.04 2.47 -7.02
N VAL A 2 -7.74 2.29 -7.23
CA VAL A 2 -6.74 2.40 -6.18
C VAL A 2 -6.63 3.87 -5.77
N ARG A 3 -6.87 4.21 -4.49
CA ARG A 3 -6.77 5.61 -4.05
C ARG A 3 -5.35 6.14 -4.15
N THR A 4 -4.33 5.30 -3.98
CA THR A 4 -2.91 5.70 -4.00
C THR A 4 -2.10 4.75 -4.87
N PRO A 5 -1.33 5.23 -5.86
CA PRO A 5 -0.65 4.38 -6.84
C PRO A 5 0.27 3.31 -6.25
N TYR A 6 0.73 3.51 -5.01
CA TYR A 6 1.63 2.60 -4.32
C TYR A 6 1.09 2.24 -2.95
N ARG A 7 1.43 1.02 -2.50
CA ARG A 7 1.17 0.50 -1.17
C ARG A 7 2.41 -0.22 -0.68
N TYR A 8 2.66 -0.15 0.62
CA TYR A 8 3.75 -0.85 1.28
C TYR A 8 3.21 -1.98 2.14
N TYR A 9 4.02 -3.01 2.27
CA TYR A 9 3.83 -4.11 3.21
C TYR A 9 5.13 -4.27 3.98
N ALA A 10 5.04 -4.35 5.29
CA ALA A 10 6.20 -4.54 6.14
C ALA A 10 5.92 -5.54 7.26
N ASP A 11 6.99 -6.19 7.69
CA ASP A 11 7.02 -7.12 8.81
C ASP A 11 8.36 -6.99 9.54
N PHE A 12 8.37 -7.19 10.86
CA PHE A 12 9.54 -6.99 11.70
C PHE A 12 9.89 -8.25 12.47
N GLU A 13 11.20 -8.44 12.67
CA GLU A 13 11.74 -9.40 13.61
C GLU A 13 12.28 -8.65 14.83
N ALA A 14 12.12 -9.22 16.02
CA ALA A 14 12.60 -8.62 17.25
C ALA A 14 13.22 -9.67 18.17
N PHE A 15 14.33 -9.29 18.82
CA PHE A 15 14.86 -10.01 19.96
C PHE A 15 13.94 -9.83 21.17
N VAL A 16 13.78 -10.89 21.95
CA VAL A 16 12.99 -10.87 23.18
C VAL A 16 13.94 -10.87 24.36
N LYS A 17 14.03 -9.74 25.04
CA LYS A 17 14.86 -9.56 26.23
C LYS A 17 13.99 -9.59 27.46
N ARG A 18 14.18 -10.60 28.32
CA ARG A 18 13.43 -10.69 29.58
C ARG A 18 13.81 -9.51 30.49
N LYS A 19 12.81 -8.82 31.03
CA LYS A 19 12.96 -7.90 32.15
C LYS A 19 12.94 -8.68 33.47
N SER A 20 13.43 -8.04 34.54
CA SER A 20 13.25 -8.55 35.90
C SER A 20 11.76 -8.66 36.22
N SER A 21 11.39 -9.74 36.91
CA SER A 21 10.01 -9.99 37.29
C SER A 21 9.51 -8.91 38.25
N LYS A 22 8.36 -8.30 37.93
CA LYS A 22 7.70 -7.35 38.82
C LYS A 22 6.51 -8.03 39.46
N ARG A 23 6.39 -7.91 40.78
CA ARG A 23 5.14 -8.26 41.47
C ARG A 23 4.15 -7.13 41.29
N ASN A 24 2.97 -7.43 40.76
CA ASN A 24 1.88 -6.47 40.76
C ASN A 24 1.36 -6.23 42.19
N VAL A 25 0.44 -5.27 42.35
CA VAL A 25 -0.17 -4.90 43.64
C VAL A 25 -0.85 -6.09 44.34
N ASN A 26 -1.22 -7.13 43.58
CA ASN A 26 -1.87 -8.35 44.06
C ASN A 26 -0.89 -9.52 44.30
N GLY A 27 0.43 -9.28 44.20
CA GLY A 27 1.47 -10.29 44.44
C GLY A 27 1.72 -11.28 43.28
N ILE A 28 1.11 -11.05 42.11
CA ILE A 28 1.36 -11.86 40.89
C ILE A 28 2.66 -11.39 40.24
N GLU A 29 3.59 -12.31 39.98
CA GLU A 29 4.75 -12.03 39.14
C GLU A 29 4.32 -11.87 37.69
N LEU A 30 4.55 -10.68 37.14
CA LEU A 30 4.48 -10.41 35.72
C LEU A 30 5.91 -10.49 35.16
N GLU A 31 6.12 -11.46 34.27
CA GLU A 31 7.30 -11.48 33.41
C GLU A 31 7.09 -10.46 32.29
N GLU A 32 7.78 -9.34 32.38
CA GLU A 32 7.84 -8.36 31.30
C GLU A 32 8.99 -8.75 30.35
N SER A 33 8.83 -8.50 29.04
CA SER A 33 9.90 -8.62 28.07
C SER A 33 9.94 -7.40 27.17
N ASP A 34 11.15 -6.91 26.89
CA ASP A 34 11.39 -5.89 25.88
C ASP A 34 11.57 -6.58 24.52
N HIS A 35 10.90 -6.04 23.51
CA HIS A 35 10.99 -6.50 22.14
C HIS A 35 11.83 -5.48 21.36
N ILE A 36 13.07 -5.86 21.06
CA ILE A 36 14.04 -4.99 20.38
C ILE A 36 14.05 -5.37 18.90
N PRO A 37 13.62 -4.50 17.98
CA PRO A 37 13.60 -4.82 16.55
C PRO A 37 15.01 -5.10 16.06
N CYS A 38 15.21 -6.26 15.44
CA CYS A 38 16.50 -6.72 14.90
C CYS A 38 16.48 -6.90 13.38
N GLY A 39 15.31 -6.80 12.76
CA GLY A 39 15.20 -6.82 11.31
C GLY A 39 13.83 -6.43 10.82
N TYR A 40 13.74 -6.19 9.51
CA TYR A 40 12.48 -5.98 8.83
C TYR A 40 12.53 -6.48 7.40
N ALA A 41 11.35 -6.76 6.85
CA ALA A 41 11.10 -6.88 5.42
C ALA A 41 10.17 -5.76 4.99
N LEU A 42 10.44 -5.14 3.84
CA LEU A 42 9.64 -4.09 3.24
C LEU A 42 9.40 -4.43 1.77
N VAL A 43 8.16 -4.32 1.31
CA VAL A 43 7.77 -4.49 -0.09
C VAL A 43 6.89 -3.32 -0.53
N CYS A 44 7.22 -2.71 -1.65
CA CYS A 44 6.43 -1.68 -2.33
C CYS A 44 5.76 -2.28 -3.56
N VAL A 45 4.44 -2.13 -3.64
CA VAL A 45 3.60 -2.67 -4.71
C VAL A 45 2.87 -1.53 -5.40
N ASP A 46 2.84 -1.56 -6.74
CA ASP A 46 2.15 -0.55 -7.54
C ASP A 46 0.63 -0.82 -7.69
N TRP A 47 -0.06 0.07 -8.41
CA TRP A 47 -1.50 0.00 -8.61
C TRP A 47 -1.93 -1.18 -9.48
N GLN A 48 -1.00 -1.85 -10.17
CA GLN A 48 -1.23 -3.06 -10.95
C GLN A 48 -0.98 -4.33 -10.14
N GLY A 49 -0.51 -4.20 -8.90
CA GLY A 49 -0.20 -5.33 -8.02
C GLY A 49 1.19 -5.90 -8.24
N LYS A 50 2.09 -5.17 -8.92
CA LYS A 50 3.47 -5.60 -9.18
C LYS A 50 4.42 -5.11 -8.09
N ALA A 51 5.36 -5.95 -7.66
CA ALA A 51 6.44 -5.52 -6.77
C ALA A 51 7.40 -4.57 -7.52
N VAL A 52 7.50 -3.33 -7.05
CA VAL A 52 8.36 -2.28 -7.65
C VAL A 52 9.59 -1.95 -6.80
N ASN A 53 9.57 -2.33 -5.53
CA ASN A 53 10.74 -2.33 -4.66
C ASN A 53 10.56 -3.32 -3.52
N TRP A 54 11.66 -3.85 -2.99
CA TRP A 54 11.69 -4.65 -1.78
C TRP A 54 13.06 -4.54 -1.13
N SER A 55 13.09 -4.58 0.20
CA SER A 55 14.32 -4.62 0.99
C SER A 55 14.13 -5.49 2.23
N VAL A 56 15.21 -6.15 2.63
CA VAL A 56 15.31 -6.80 3.94
C VAL A 56 16.52 -6.24 4.66
N TYR A 57 16.34 -5.97 5.94
CA TYR A 57 17.40 -5.58 6.85
C TYR A 57 17.42 -6.52 8.05
N ARG A 58 18.60 -6.93 8.48
CA ARG A 58 18.81 -7.71 9.71
C ARG A 58 20.14 -7.32 10.33
N THR A 59 20.17 -7.32 11.65
CA THR A 59 21.35 -7.05 12.46
C THR A 59 21.34 -7.90 13.72
N ASP A 60 22.53 -8.31 14.16
CA ASP A 60 22.73 -8.96 15.45
C ASP A 60 23.11 -7.95 16.54
N ASP A 61 23.26 -6.67 16.18
CA ASP A 61 23.58 -5.59 17.09
C ASP A 61 22.31 -5.03 17.76
N GLU A 62 22.14 -5.31 19.06
CA GLU A 62 21.01 -4.81 19.86
C GLU A 62 21.01 -3.27 20.02
N GLU A 63 22.13 -2.59 19.80
CA GLU A 63 22.23 -1.12 19.93
C GLU A 63 21.77 -0.39 18.66
N GLU A 64 21.63 -1.11 17.55
CA GLU A 64 21.25 -0.52 16.28
C GLU A 64 19.76 -0.18 16.23
N ASN A 65 19.44 1.05 15.83
CA ASN A 65 18.06 1.51 15.73
C ASN A 65 17.43 1.07 14.40
N VAL A 66 17.02 -0.19 14.33
CA VAL A 66 16.37 -0.81 13.16
C VAL A 66 15.12 -0.05 12.72
N ALA A 67 14.33 0.48 13.66
CA ALA A 67 13.13 1.25 13.35
C ALA A 67 13.46 2.57 12.61
N LYS A 68 14.55 3.24 12.97
CA LYS A 68 15.02 4.43 12.26
C LYS A 68 15.48 4.11 10.84
N ILE A 69 16.26 3.05 10.67
CA ILE A 69 16.72 2.57 9.35
C ILE A 69 15.50 2.23 8.48
N PHE A 70 14.50 1.57 9.05
CA PHE A 70 13.25 1.30 8.36
C PHE A 70 12.53 2.57 7.89
N PHE A 71 12.42 3.59 8.74
CA PHE A 71 11.79 4.87 8.36
C PHE A 71 12.57 5.57 7.25
N ASP A 72 13.90 5.57 7.30
CA ASP A 72 14.73 6.15 6.25
C ASP A 72 14.53 5.43 4.91
N ASP A 73 14.56 4.09 4.90
CA ASP A 73 14.33 3.27 3.70
C ASP A 73 12.94 3.51 3.08
N ILE A 74 11.87 3.45 3.89
CA ILE A 74 10.50 3.59 3.38
C ILE A 74 10.18 5.03 2.94
N LEU A 75 10.66 6.05 3.66
CA LEU A 75 10.44 7.46 3.30
C LEU A 75 11.24 7.85 2.05
N GLN A 76 12.46 7.30 1.88
CA GLN A 76 13.24 7.50 0.67
C GLN A 76 12.54 6.90 -0.56
N ASP A 77 12.05 5.65 -0.47
CA ASP A 77 11.28 5.04 -1.57
C ASP A 77 9.99 5.83 -1.83
N GLN A 78 9.24 6.22 -0.80
CA GLN A 78 7.99 6.98 -0.98
C GLN A 78 8.21 8.31 -1.68
N LYS A 79 9.32 9.01 -1.40
CA LYS A 79 9.67 10.25 -2.12
C LYS A 79 9.87 9.98 -3.62
N LEU A 80 10.54 8.89 -3.98
CA LEU A 80 10.67 8.46 -5.38
C LEU A 80 9.29 8.17 -6.00
N ARG A 81 8.44 7.42 -5.27
CA ARG A 81 7.09 7.03 -5.74
C ARG A 81 6.16 8.22 -5.93
N GLN A 82 6.27 9.24 -5.09
CA GLN A 82 5.51 10.49 -5.25
C GLN A 82 5.91 11.21 -6.54
N ASN A 83 7.20 11.35 -6.82
CA ASN A 83 7.68 11.96 -8.06
C ASN A 83 7.18 11.21 -9.31
N VAL A 84 7.22 9.87 -9.28
CA VAL A 84 6.69 9.04 -10.38
C VAL A 84 5.17 9.24 -10.52
N SER A 85 4.43 9.25 -9.41
CA SER A 85 2.98 9.46 -9.41
C SER A 85 2.60 10.82 -9.99
N GLU A 86 3.32 11.87 -9.64
CA GLU A 86 3.11 13.23 -10.18
C GLU A 86 3.38 13.29 -11.67
N LEU A 87 4.45 12.64 -12.14
CA LEU A 87 4.77 12.57 -13.56
C LEU A 87 3.68 11.84 -14.36
N LEU A 88 3.19 10.70 -13.85
CA LEU A 88 2.10 9.96 -14.48
C LEU A 88 0.81 10.80 -14.55
N GLN A 89 0.47 11.53 -13.49
CA GLN A 89 -0.68 12.44 -13.48
C GLN A 89 -0.55 13.58 -14.49
N GLN A 90 0.64 14.17 -14.59
CA GLN A 90 0.90 15.24 -15.55
C GLN A 90 0.77 14.72 -16.99
N GLN A 91 1.16 13.48 -17.25
CA GLN A 91 0.97 12.85 -18.56
C GLN A 91 -0.50 12.52 -18.82
N SER A 92 -1.19 11.92 -17.85
CA SER A 92 -2.59 11.50 -17.98
C SER A 92 -3.54 12.70 -18.15
N SER A 93 -3.23 13.83 -17.51
CA SER A 93 -4.02 15.07 -17.64
C SER A 93 -3.90 15.74 -19.01
N LYS A 94 -2.80 15.53 -19.73
CA LYS A 94 -2.58 16.11 -21.06
C LYS A 94 -3.20 15.28 -22.18
N SER A 95 -3.18 13.95 -22.06
CA SER A 95 -3.67 13.05 -23.08
C SER A 95 -4.39 11.87 -22.46
N MET A 96 -5.72 11.89 -22.55
CA MET A 96 -6.55 10.74 -22.22
C MET A 96 -6.58 9.77 -23.40
N ILE A 97 -6.26 8.50 -23.13
CA ILE A 97 -6.29 7.42 -24.11
C ILE A 97 -7.74 6.97 -24.27
N ILE A 98 -8.39 7.45 -25.34
CA ILE A 98 -9.76 7.13 -25.73
C ILE A 98 -9.84 7.03 -27.25
N ASN A 99 -10.70 6.14 -27.77
CA ASN A 99 -11.00 6.11 -29.20
C ASN A 99 -11.61 7.47 -29.65
N PRO A 100 -11.08 8.12 -30.71
CA PRO A 100 -11.57 9.44 -31.14
C PRO A 100 -13.06 9.49 -31.51
N GLN A 101 -13.57 8.47 -32.20
CA GLN A 101 -14.98 8.39 -32.59
C GLN A 101 -15.88 8.27 -31.36
N LEU A 102 -15.49 7.40 -30.41
CA LEU A 102 -16.18 7.27 -29.13
C LEU A 102 -16.19 8.60 -28.35
N ARG A 103 -15.05 9.29 -28.30
CA ARG A 103 -14.92 10.58 -27.62
C ARG A 103 -15.88 11.61 -28.18
N ASP A 104 -15.94 11.75 -29.50
CA ASP A 104 -16.76 12.77 -30.15
C ASP A 104 -18.26 12.43 -30.08
N MET A 105 -18.62 11.15 -30.18
CA MET A 105 -19.97 10.66 -29.91
C MET A 105 -20.41 11.01 -28.49
N LEU A 106 -19.61 10.70 -27.47
CA LEU A 106 -19.94 10.99 -26.07
C LEU A 106 -20.02 12.50 -25.80
N LYS A 107 -19.12 13.32 -26.38
CA LYS A 107 -19.21 14.79 -26.25
C LYS A 107 -20.53 15.33 -26.79
N LYS A 108 -21.00 14.80 -27.93
CA LYS A 108 -22.27 15.17 -28.53
C LYS A 108 -23.43 14.79 -27.61
N GLN A 109 -23.45 13.54 -27.14
CA GLN A 109 -24.49 13.06 -26.22
C GLN A 109 -24.53 13.84 -24.90
N ILE A 110 -23.39 14.18 -24.30
CA ILE A 110 -23.33 15.01 -23.08
C ILE A 110 -23.98 16.38 -23.29
N ARG A 111 -23.86 16.96 -24.50
CA ARG A 111 -24.42 18.28 -24.83
C ARG A 111 -25.91 18.22 -25.13
N GLU A 112 -26.33 17.20 -25.90
CA GLU A 112 -27.69 17.10 -26.42
C GLU A 112 -28.65 16.45 -25.43
N ASP A 113 -28.30 15.26 -24.94
CA ASP A 113 -29.12 14.55 -23.95
C ASP A 113 -28.29 13.60 -23.08
N PRO A 114 -27.81 14.06 -21.91
CA PRO A 114 -27.03 13.23 -21.01
C PRO A 114 -27.83 12.08 -20.39
N THR A 115 -29.18 12.09 -20.43
CA THR A 115 -30.00 11.05 -19.79
C THR A 115 -29.86 9.66 -20.42
N GLN A 116 -29.42 9.61 -21.68
CA GLN A 116 -29.19 8.39 -22.44
C GLN A 116 -27.81 7.78 -22.24
N LEU A 117 -26.91 8.47 -21.53
CA LEU A 117 -25.57 7.97 -21.25
C LEU A 117 -25.64 6.77 -20.31
N ASP A 118 -24.57 5.96 -20.34
CA ASP A 118 -24.31 4.99 -19.30
C ASP A 118 -24.26 5.67 -17.93
N PRO A 119 -24.68 5.00 -16.84
CA PRO A 119 -24.66 5.60 -15.52
C PRO A 119 -23.25 6.02 -15.10
N CYS A 120 -23.19 6.94 -14.12
CA CYS A 120 -21.93 7.38 -13.54
C CYS A 120 -21.10 6.19 -13.05
N TYR A 121 -19.84 6.12 -13.48
CA TYR A 121 -18.91 5.03 -13.16
C TYR A 121 -18.78 4.76 -11.65
N PHE A 122 -18.92 5.79 -10.80
CA PHE A 122 -18.74 5.66 -9.35
C PHE A 122 -20.06 5.46 -8.59
N CYS A 123 -21.05 6.33 -8.77
CA CYS A 123 -22.29 6.26 -7.98
C CYS A 123 -23.38 5.40 -8.63
N GLY A 124 -23.22 4.97 -9.89
CA GLY A 124 -24.21 4.17 -10.60
C GLY A 124 -25.50 4.92 -10.98
N GLU A 125 -25.62 6.20 -10.64
CA GLU A 125 -26.80 7.01 -10.97
C GLU A 125 -26.76 7.47 -12.44
N LYS A 126 -27.93 7.57 -13.07
CA LYS A 126 -28.09 8.14 -14.41
C LYS A 126 -27.79 9.65 -14.38
N PHE A 127 -27.22 10.13 -15.48
CA PHE A 127 -27.03 11.55 -15.68
C PHE A 127 -28.36 12.25 -15.97
N ARG A 128 -28.42 13.54 -15.66
CA ARG A 128 -29.59 14.38 -15.93
C ARG A 128 -29.19 15.67 -16.63
N ARG A 129 -30.18 16.31 -17.26
CA ARG A 129 -30.02 17.68 -17.77
C ARG A 129 -29.79 18.61 -16.58
N LEU A 130 -28.80 19.50 -16.72
CA LEU A 130 -28.47 20.49 -15.71
C LEU A 130 -29.52 21.61 -15.73
N SER A 131 -29.87 22.13 -14.56
CA SER A 131 -30.74 23.30 -14.47
C SER A 131 -30.01 24.56 -14.95
N GLN A 132 -30.76 25.62 -15.26
CA GLN A 132 -30.17 26.91 -15.67
C GLN A 132 -29.26 27.50 -14.57
N GLN A 133 -29.58 27.26 -13.30
CA GLN A 133 -28.75 27.64 -12.15
C GLN A 133 -27.45 26.83 -12.05
N GLU A 134 -27.47 25.55 -12.42
CA GLU A 134 -26.25 24.74 -12.48
C GLU A 134 -25.38 25.16 -13.67
N MET A 135 -26.01 25.47 -14.81
CA MET A 135 -25.31 25.93 -16.01
C MET A 135 -24.65 27.30 -15.85
N SER A 136 -25.17 28.18 -14.99
CA SER A 136 -24.54 29.48 -14.71
C SER A 136 -23.27 29.37 -13.87
N LYS A 137 -23.05 28.25 -13.18
CA LYS A 137 -21.83 28.02 -12.38
C LYS A 137 -20.61 27.76 -13.28
N LEU A 138 -19.43 28.09 -12.78
CA LEU A 138 -18.15 27.64 -13.35
C LEU A 138 -18.12 26.12 -13.47
N PHE A 139 -17.45 25.58 -14.49
CA PHE A 139 -17.37 24.14 -14.76
C PHE A 139 -17.02 23.30 -13.52
N LYS A 140 -15.99 23.71 -12.77
CA LYS A 140 -15.55 23.05 -11.52
C LYS A 140 -16.65 22.93 -10.45
N ASN A 141 -17.66 23.80 -10.51
CA ASN A 141 -18.75 23.90 -9.55
C ASN A 141 -20.07 23.31 -10.08
N ARG A 142 -20.04 22.50 -11.15
CA ARG A 142 -21.19 21.77 -11.70
C ARG A 142 -21.15 20.30 -11.26
N PRO A 143 -21.63 19.94 -10.06
CA PRO A 143 -21.40 18.61 -9.47
C PRO A 143 -22.00 17.46 -10.29
N ASN A 144 -23.15 17.69 -10.93
CA ASN A 144 -23.92 16.68 -11.66
C ASN A 144 -23.59 16.64 -13.17
N MET A 145 -22.60 17.41 -13.62
CA MET A 145 -22.19 17.38 -15.02
C MET A 145 -21.48 16.06 -15.32
N ALA A 146 -21.78 15.46 -16.48
CA ALA A 146 -21.02 14.33 -17.00
C ALA A 146 -19.62 14.78 -17.43
N VAL A 147 -18.60 14.12 -16.93
CA VAL A 147 -17.19 14.35 -17.27
C VAL A 147 -16.52 13.04 -17.65
N PHE A 148 -15.48 13.13 -18.48
CA PHE A 148 -14.68 11.98 -18.87
C PHE A 148 -13.78 11.58 -17.70
N LEU A 149 -13.91 10.33 -17.25
CA LEU A 149 -13.05 9.73 -16.26
C LEU A 149 -11.94 8.94 -16.95
N HIS A 150 -10.70 9.12 -16.47
CA HIS A 150 -9.56 8.33 -16.91
C HIS A 150 -8.79 7.80 -15.70
N ASP A 151 -8.12 6.67 -15.88
CA ASP A 151 -7.17 6.15 -14.91
C ASP A 151 -5.96 7.07 -14.84
N HIS A 152 -5.66 7.58 -13.64
CA HIS A 152 -4.61 8.59 -13.45
C HIS A 152 -3.18 8.06 -13.58
N CYS A 153 -3.00 6.72 -13.63
CA CYS A 153 -1.69 6.12 -13.81
C CYS A 153 -1.42 5.71 -15.26
N SER A 154 -2.43 5.19 -15.97
CA SER A 154 -2.32 4.70 -17.36
C SER A 154 -2.88 5.66 -18.41
N GLY A 155 -3.66 6.66 -18.01
CA GLY A 155 -4.35 7.59 -18.91
C GLY A 155 -5.55 6.97 -19.66
N LYS A 156 -5.85 5.69 -19.45
CA LYS A 156 -6.94 4.99 -20.14
C LYS A 156 -8.30 5.55 -19.71
N PHE A 157 -9.17 5.81 -20.69
CA PHE A 157 -10.56 6.15 -20.44
C PHE A 157 -11.28 5.00 -19.74
N LEU A 158 -11.99 5.31 -18.65
CA LEU A 158 -12.74 4.33 -17.85
C LEU A 158 -14.25 4.42 -18.08
N GLY A 159 -14.75 5.62 -18.38
CA GLY A 159 -16.18 5.87 -18.53
C GLY A 159 -16.53 7.32 -18.23
N LEU A 160 -17.81 7.58 -18.05
CA LEU A 160 -18.29 8.89 -17.62
C LEU A 160 -18.56 8.89 -16.12
N ALA A 161 -18.27 10.00 -15.46
CA ALA A 161 -18.59 10.21 -14.06
C ALA A 161 -19.28 11.56 -13.87
N HIS A 162 -20.01 11.71 -12.76
CA HIS A 162 -20.36 13.05 -12.29
C HIS A 162 -19.10 13.80 -11.91
N ASN A 163 -19.06 15.11 -12.20
CA ASN A 163 -17.92 15.95 -11.85
C ASN A 163 -17.58 15.86 -10.35
N ARG A 164 -18.58 15.81 -9.46
CA ARG A 164 -18.35 15.59 -8.02
C ARG A 164 -17.63 14.28 -7.74
N CYS A 165 -18.09 13.19 -8.34
CA CYS A 165 -17.53 11.86 -8.13
C CYS A 165 -16.12 11.77 -8.70
N ASN A 166 -15.85 12.41 -9.84
CA ASN A 166 -14.53 12.49 -10.44
C ASN A 166 -13.53 13.26 -9.54
N LEU A 167 -13.96 14.36 -8.90
CA LEU A 167 -13.12 15.11 -7.97
C LEU A 167 -12.81 14.32 -6.69
N GLU A 168 -13.82 13.61 -6.15
CA GLU A 168 -13.66 12.71 -4.99
C GLU A 168 -12.77 11.51 -5.30
N ALA A 169 -12.71 11.11 -6.58
CA ALA A 169 -11.85 10.05 -7.09
C ALA A 169 -10.41 10.51 -7.39
N SER A 170 -10.00 11.70 -6.93
CA SER A 170 -8.62 12.15 -7.07
C SER A 170 -7.63 11.20 -6.38
N MET A 171 -6.41 11.11 -6.92
CA MET A 171 -5.37 10.27 -6.31
C MET A 171 -4.90 10.85 -4.98
N GLY A 172 -4.93 10.01 -3.96
CA GLY A 172 -4.36 10.28 -2.66
C GLY A 172 -2.83 10.32 -2.71
N LYS A 173 -2.26 11.20 -1.89
CA LYS A 173 -0.81 11.39 -1.75
C LYS A 173 -0.17 10.52 -0.67
N ILE A 174 -0.99 9.97 0.22
CA ILE A 174 -0.57 9.21 1.40
C ILE A 174 -0.65 7.73 1.09
N SER A 175 0.49 7.09 0.86
CA SER A 175 0.54 5.64 0.60
C SER A 175 0.29 4.86 1.90
N PRO A 176 -0.56 3.82 1.90
CA PRO A 176 -0.69 2.97 3.06
C PRO A 176 0.53 2.03 3.17
N CYS A 177 0.95 1.76 4.41
CA CYS A 177 1.87 0.70 4.78
C CYS A 177 1.13 -0.27 5.71
N PHE A 178 0.98 -1.51 5.29
CA PHE A 178 0.31 -2.53 6.08
C PHE A 178 1.33 -3.40 6.81
N THR A 179 1.19 -3.51 8.13
CA THR A 179 1.86 -4.55 8.93
C THR A 179 0.79 -5.38 9.62
N HIS A 180 1.12 -6.62 9.99
CA HIS A 180 0.15 -7.51 10.61
C HIS A 180 0.24 -7.44 12.12
N ASN A 181 -0.90 -7.18 12.78
CA ASN A 181 -0.96 -6.95 14.21
C ASN A 181 -0.19 -5.70 14.69
N LEU A 182 -0.06 -4.69 13.81
CA LEU A 182 0.65 -3.43 14.06
C LEU A 182 0.32 -2.82 15.43
N LYS A 183 -0.99 -2.66 15.69
CA LYS A 183 -1.54 -1.94 16.86
C LYS A 183 -1.16 -2.55 18.20
N SER A 184 -0.75 -3.82 18.18
CA SER A 184 -0.55 -4.65 19.35
C SER A 184 0.89 -5.14 19.47
N TYR A 185 1.75 -4.83 18.50
CA TYR A 185 3.15 -5.25 18.47
C TYR A 185 4.06 -4.17 17.87
N ASP A 186 4.18 -4.07 16.54
CA ASP A 186 5.22 -3.24 15.90
C ASP A 186 5.09 -1.74 16.21
N SER A 187 3.85 -1.26 16.39
CA SER A 187 3.61 0.16 16.63
C SER A 187 4.31 0.70 17.88
N HIS A 188 4.59 -0.15 18.87
CA HIS A 188 5.24 0.27 20.11
C HIS A 188 6.67 0.76 19.88
N PHE A 189 7.51 -0.02 19.20
CA PHE A 189 8.89 0.39 18.90
C PHE A 189 8.95 1.39 17.74
N LEU A 190 8.01 1.35 16.79
CA LEU A 190 7.97 2.30 15.68
C LEU A 190 7.67 3.73 16.15
N VAL A 191 6.69 3.90 17.04
CA VAL A 191 6.35 5.23 17.57
C VAL A 191 7.46 5.76 18.48
N GLN A 192 8.17 4.88 19.19
CA GLN A 192 9.35 5.26 20.00
C GLN A 192 10.53 5.75 19.15
N ALA A 193 10.60 5.34 17.88
CA ALA A 193 11.65 5.78 16.97
C ALA A 193 11.36 7.15 16.30
N PHE A 194 10.21 7.78 16.59
CA PHE A 194 9.92 9.12 16.10
C PHE A 194 10.85 10.15 16.72
N ASP A 195 11.41 11.01 15.88
CA ASP A 195 12.18 12.18 16.29
C ASP A 195 11.43 13.48 15.97
N GLU A 196 11.99 14.63 16.36
CA GLU A 196 11.41 15.96 16.14
C GLU A 196 11.16 16.27 14.64
N SER A 197 11.85 15.57 13.73
CA SER A 197 11.68 15.73 12.27
C SER A 197 10.52 14.89 11.70
N MET A 198 9.98 13.95 12.47
CA MET A 198 8.89 13.07 12.08
C MET A 198 7.55 13.62 12.54
N ASN A 199 7.00 14.57 11.78
CA ASN A 199 5.61 15.00 11.99
C ASN A 199 4.67 13.79 11.81
N ALA A 200 3.97 13.40 12.87
CA ALA A 200 3.06 12.27 12.87
C ALA A 200 1.64 12.69 13.25
N THR A 201 0.66 12.17 12.50
CA THR A 201 -0.77 12.23 12.88
C THR A 201 -1.21 10.85 13.32
N ILE A 202 -1.67 10.71 14.56
CA ILE A 202 -2.03 9.43 15.17
C ILE A 202 -3.56 9.34 15.30
N ILE A 203 -4.12 8.17 14.95
CA ILE A 203 -5.50 7.80 15.25
C ILE A 203 -5.45 6.73 16.36
N PRO A 204 -5.65 7.10 17.64
CA PRO A 204 -5.55 6.16 18.75
C PRO A 204 -6.81 5.29 18.87
N CYS A 205 -6.64 4.07 19.38
CA CYS A 205 -7.70 3.23 19.94
C CYS A 205 -7.76 3.38 21.47
N SER A 206 -6.60 3.41 22.10
CA SER A 206 -6.38 3.63 23.53
C SER A 206 -5.09 4.43 23.73
N SER A 207 -4.65 4.61 24.97
CA SER A 207 -3.35 5.24 25.29
C SER A 207 -2.14 4.43 24.79
N GLU A 208 -2.31 3.14 24.55
CA GLU A 208 -1.23 2.21 24.18
C GLU A 208 -1.39 1.62 22.78
N LYS A 209 -2.59 1.66 22.22
CA LYS A 209 -2.90 1.05 20.92
C LYS A 209 -3.28 2.11 19.91
N PHE A 210 -2.63 2.08 18.76
CA PHE A 210 -2.88 3.00 17.66
C PHE A 210 -3.59 2.27 16.52
N MET A 211 -4.74 2.78 16.08
CA MET A 211 -5.46 2.25 14.92
C MET A 211 -4.63 2.43 13.64
N SER A 212 -4.07 3.63 13.50
CA SER A 212 -3.15 3.99 12.44
C SER A 212 -2.35 5.21 12.85
N PHE A 213 -1.19 5.38 12.23
CA PHE A 213 -0.42 6.62 12.35
C PHE A 213 0.13 7.00 10.98
N THR A 214 0.14 8.30 10.69
CA THR A 214 0.60 8.85 9.41
C THR A 214 1.87 9.65 9.65
N VAL A 215 2.98 9.24 9.03
CA VAL A 215 4.29 9.88 9.16
C VAL A 215 4.54 10.80 7.97
N ARG A 216 5.00 12.02 8.26
CA ARG A 216 5.31 13.11 7.32
C ARG A 216 4.20 13.45 6.33
N ASN A 217 2.95 13.11 6.64
CA ASN A 217 1.80 13.19 5.72
C ASN A 217 2.08 12.48 4.37
N GLN A 218 2.92 11.44 4.39
CA GLN A 218 3.38 10.71 3.20
C GLN A 218 3.00 9.23 3.26
N ILE A 219 3.09 8.62 4.45
CA ILE A 219 2.85 7.19 4.64
C ILE A 219 1.91 7.00 5.82
N ARG A 220 0.88 6.17 5.65
CA ARG A 220 -0.04 5.78 6.72
C ARG A 220 0.16 4.32 7.07
N PHE A 221 0.57 4.05 8.30
CA PHE A 221 0.68 2.71 8.85
C PHE A 221 -0.69 2.20 9.29
N CYS A 222 -1.07 1.03 8.80
CA CYS A 222 -2.36 0.39 9.00
C CYS A 222 -2.16 -1.03 9.54
N ASP A 223 -2.99 -1.42 10.51
CA ASP A 223 -3.04 -2.79 11.02
C ASP A 223 -3.86 -3.69 10.10
N SER A 224 -3.20 -4.60 9.39
CA SER A 224 -3.88 -5.57 8.53
C SER A 224 -4.73 -6.60 9.29
N PHE A 225 -4.42 -6.88 10.57
CA PHE A 225 -5.19 -7.82 11.38
C PHE A 225 -6.64 -7.35 11.60
N SER A 226 -6.87 -6.04 11.51
CA SER A 226 -8.22 -5.47 11.63
C SER A 226 -9.11 -5.78 10.41
N PHE A 227 -8.54 -6.16 9.27
CA PHE A 227 -9.27 -6.62 8.09
C PHE A 227 -9.26 -8.15 7.97
N LEU A 228 -8.17 -8.78 8.44
CA LEU A 228 -7.92 -10.21 8.34
C LEU A 228 -7.59 -10.75 9.73
N SER A 229 -8.64 -10.93 10.54
CA SER A 229 -8.56 -11.25 11.97
C SER A 229 -8.23 -12.72 12.25
N SER A 230 -7.12 -13.18 11.69
CA SER A 230 -6.54 -14.50 11.94
C SER A 230 -5.01 -14.41 11.85
N SER A 231 -4.31 -15.40 12.40
CA SER A 231 -2.85 -15.43 12.33
C SER A 231 -2.37 -15.52 10.87
N LEU A 232 -1.18 -14.99 10.61
CA LEU A 232 -0.52 -15.16 9.31
C LEU A 232 -0.45 -16.63 8.91
N GLU A 233 -0.15 -17.53 9.85
CA GLU A 233 -0.13 -18.98 9.61
C GLU A 233 -1.49 -19.50 9.07
N ASN A 234 -2.59 -19.18 9.75
CA ASN A 234 -3.92 -19.64 9.34
C ASN A 234 -4.34 -19.09 7.99
N LEU A 235 -4.07 -17.80 7.76
CA LEU A 235 -4.38 -17.14 6.49
C LEU A 235 -3.56 -17.77 5.36
N THR A 236 -2.29 -18.04 5.60
CA THR A 236 -1.40 -18.65 4.61
C THR A 236 -1.80 -20.09 4.31
N ASN A 237 -2.13 -20.87 5.34
CA ASN A 237 -2.63 -22.24 5.18
C ASN A 237 -3.98 -22.28 4.45
N THR A 238 -4.83 -21.27 4.65
CA THR A 238 -6.09 -21.14 3.91
C THR A 238 -5.85 -20.90 2.42
N LEU A 239 -4.89 -20.04 2.08
CA LEU A 239 -4.58 -19.73 0.69
C LEU A 239 -3.90 -20.90 -0.04
N LYS A 240 -3.02 -21.64 0.63
CA LYS A 240 -2.41 -22.85 0.04
C LYS A 240 -3.43 -23.91 -0.39
N LYS A 241 -4.63 -23.96 0.23
CA LYS A 241 -5.68 -24.92 -0.15
C LYS A 241 -6.18 -24.73 -1.58
N ASN A 242 -6.06 -23.52 -2.14
CA ASN A 242 -6.48 -23.18 -3.50
C ASN A 242 -5.30 -23.14 -4.50
N ASN A 243 -4.17 -23.79 -4.17
CA ASN A 243 -2.87 -23.75 -4.85
C ASN A 243 -1.99 -22.52 -4.50
N THR A 244 -0.75 -22.50 -4.98
CA THR A 244 0.25 -21.45 -4.78
C THR A 244 0.11 -20.22 -5.70
N ASP A 245 -0.85 -20.19 -6.63
CA ASP A 245 -1.02 -19.08 -7.59
C ASP A 245 -1.41 -17.73 -6.97
N ASP A 246 -1.99 -17.77 -5.76
CA ASP A 246 -2.34 -16.56 -5.01
C ASP A 246 -1.11 -15.85 -4.41
N PHE A 247 0.05 -16.51 -4.37
CA PHE A 247 1.32 -15.99 -3.86
C PHE A 247 2.13 -15.24 -4.92
N LYS A 248 1.47 -14.39 -5.71
CA LYS A 248 2.08 -13.69 -6.85
C LYS A 248 3.33 -12.89 -6.46
N LEU A 249 3.25 -12.12 -5.37
CA LEU A 249 4.38 -11.32 -4.85
C LEU A 249 5.53 -12.21 -4.37
N THR A 250 5.23 -13.30 -3.66
CA THR A 250 6.25 -14.25 -3.21
C THR A 250 6.95 -14.90 -4.40
N LYS A 251 6.19 -15.35 -5.41
CA LYS A 251 6.75 -15.91 -6.65
C LYS A 251 7.56 -14.86 -7.42
N GLU A 252 7.12 -13.59 -7.46
CA GLU A 252 7.86 -12.51 -8.12
C GLU A 252 9.18 -12.21 -7.42
N ILE A 253 9.19 -12.06 -6.09
CA ILE A 253 10.37 -11.66 -5.32
C ILE A 253 11.36 -12.82 -5.17
N PHE A 254 10.89 -14.03 -4.89
CA PHE A 254 11.75 -15.17 -4.58
C PHE A 254 11.94 -16.14 -5.76
N GLY A 255 11.27 -15.93 -6.89
CA GLY A 255 11.39 -16.81 -8.06
C GLY A 255 12.61 -16.57 -8.93
N LYS A 256 13.42 -15.54 -8.65
CA LYS A 256 14.63 -15.19 -9.42
C LYS A 256 15.81 -14.89 -8.51
N ALA A 257 16.98 -15.44 -8.84
CA ALA A 257 18.21 -15.24 -8.07
C ALA A 257 18.59 -13.76 -7.95
N GLU A 258 18.49 -12.99 -9.04
CA GLU A 258 18.71 -11.54 -9.04
C GLU A 258 17.84 -10.81 -8.01
N ASN A 259 16.57 -11.21 -7.88
CA ASN A 259 15.64 -10.59 -6.95
C ASN A 259 15.98 -10.92 -5.49
N ILE A 260 16.46 -12.14 -5.23
CA ILE A 260 16.95 -12.57 -3.92
C ILE A 260 18.23 -11.82 -3.55
N LEU A 261 19.18 -11.68 -4.46
CA LEU A 261 20.41 -10.91 -4.21
C LEU A 261 20.10 -9.44 -3.91
N LYS A 262 19.18 -8.85 -4.69
CA LYS A 262 18.67 -7.49 -4.46
C LYS A 262 18.00 -7.35 -3.09
N LEU A 263 17.29 -8.37 -2.62
CA LEU A 263 16.63 -8.38 -1.31
C LEU A 263 17.63 -8.19 -0.16
N TYR A 264 18.84 -8.72 -0.29
CA TYR A 264 19.95 -8.55 0.67
C TYR A 264 20.88 -7.38 0.35
N LYS A 265 20.50 -6.47 -0.57
CA LYS A 265 21.33 -5.35 -1.04
C LYS A 265 22.72 -5.79 -1.54
N ARG A 266 22.83 -7.01 -2.10
CA ARG A 266 24.08 -7.59 -2.63
C ARG A 266 24.05 -7.65 -4.15
N GLY A 267 25.17 -7.32 -4.78
CA GLY A 267 25.46 -7.76 -6.14
C GLY A 267 25.89 -9.22 -6.13
N GLY A 268 25.65 -9.94 -7.22
CA GLY A 268 26.21 -11.26 -7.47
C GLY A 268 26.91 -11.28 -8.82
N THR A 269 27.96 -12.07 -8.93
CA THR A 269 28.55 -12.44 -10.21
C THR A 269 27.58 -13.31 -11.01
N ASP A 270 27.77 -13.39 -12.33
CA ASP A 270 26.91 -14.22 -13.20
C ASP A 270 26.87 -15.69 -12.70
N GLN A 271 28.00 -16.22 -12.22
CA GLN A 271 28.08 -17.57 -11.67
C GLN A 271 27.26 -17.73 -10.38
N GLU A 272 27.34 -16.78 -9.45
CA GLU A 272 26.54 -16.82 -8.21
C GLU A 272 25.03 -16.74 -8.49
N ILE A 273 24.64 -15.98 -9.52
CA ILE A 273 23.25 -15.87 -9.97
C ILE A 273 22.78 -17.22 -10.52
N GLU A 274 23.58 -17.87 -11.38
CA GLU A 274 23.26 -19.19 -11.94
C GLU A 274 23.17 -20.27 -10.85
N ASP A 275 24.13 -20.31 -9.93
CA ASP A 275 24.16 -21.28 -8.83
C ASP A 275 22.96 -21.11 -7.90
N LEU A 276 22.62 -19.87 -7.54
CA LEU A 276 21.44 -19.58 -6.73
C LEU A 276 20.16 -19.93 -7.48
N ALA A 277 20.08 -19.65 -8.79
CA ALA A 277 18.91 -19.97 -9.60
C ALA A 277 18.59 -21.48 -9.62
N GLN A 278 19.61 -22.33 -9.59
CA GLN A 278 19.44 -23.78 -9.51
C GLN A 278 18.93 -24.26 -8.13
N GLN A 279 19.18 -23.47 -7.07
CA GLN A 279 18.76 -23.79 -5.71
C GLN A 279 17.38 -23.22 -5.35
N ILE A 280 16.86 -22.27 -6.12
CA ILE A 280 15.56 -21.65 -5.86
C ILE A 280 14.45 -22.68 -5.99
N ASN A 281 13.76 -22.89 -4.88
CA ASN A 281 12.52 -23.64 -4.87
C ASN A 281 11.48 -22.83 -4.08
N VAL A 282 10.66 -22.07 -4.82
CA VAL A 282 9.62 -21.22 -4.23
C VAL A 282 8.58 -22.06 -3.49
N ASP A 283 8.30 -23.28 -3.95
CA ASP A 283 7.33 -24.15 -3.29
C ASP A 283 7.80 -24.57 -1.88
N LEU A 284 9.12 -24.73 -1.66
CA LEU A 284 9.68 -24.93 -0.32
C LEU A 284 9.49 -23.70 0.59
N LEU A 285 9.62 -22.48 0.06
CA LEU A 285 9.33 -21.26 0.83
C LEU A 285 7.86 -21.20 1.24
N LEU A 286 6.97 -21.67 0.35
CA LEU A 286 5.54 -21.73 0.61
C LEU A 286 5.16 -22.83 1.61
N GLN A 287 6.01 -23.80 1.92
CA GLN A 287 5.73 -24.76 2.99
C GLN A 287 5.70 -24.10 4.37
N LYS A 288 6.60 -23.13 4.63
CA LYS A 288 6.65 -22.39 5.90
C LYS A 288 5.62 -21.26 6.05
N GLY A 289 4.89 -20.97 4.98
CA GLY A 289 3.84 -19.96 4.97
C GLY A 289 4.39 -18.54 4.87
N ALA A 290 4.66 -18.09 3.65
CA ALA A 290 4.91 -16.68 3.37
C ALA A 290 3.57 -15.96 3.17
N TYR A 291 3.26 -14.96 3.98
CA TYR A 291 1.96 -14.29 3.86
C TYR A 291 1.82 -13.52 2.53
N PRO A 292 0.77 -13.76 1.74
CA PRO A 292 0.57 -13.08 0.48
C PRO A 292 -0.21 -11.80 0.73
N TYR A 293 0.53 -10.71 0.82
CA TYR A 293 -0.03 -9.36 0.89
C TYR A 293 -0.85 -8.95 -0.35
N THR A 294 -0.91 -9.80 -1.39
CA THR A 294 -1.64 -9.62 -2.66
C THR A 294 -3.13 -9.35 -2.50
N HIS A 295 -3.75 -9.77 -1.38
CA HIS A 295 -5.19 -9.62 -1.16
C HIS A 295 -5.60 -8.36 -0.39
N MET A 296 -4.66 -7.54 0.06
CA MET A 296 -4.96 -6.25 0.68
C MET A 296 -5.01 -5.15 -0.39
N GLN A 297 -6.19 -4.93 -0.98
CA GLN A 297 -6.43 -3.89 -2.00
C GLN A 297 -7.10 -2.64 -1.44
#